data_AF-A0A9Q1FNN6-F1
#
_entry.id   AF-A0A9Q1FNN6-F1
#
_cell.length_a   1.000
_cell.length_b   1.000
_cell.length_c   1.000
_cell.angle_alpha   90.00
_cell.angle_beta   90.00
_cell.angle_gamma   90.00
#
_symmetry.space_group_name_H-M   'P 1'
#
loop_
_entity.id
_entity.type
_entity.pdbx_description
1 polymer ?
#
loop_
_entity_poly.entity_id
_entity_poly.type
_entity_poly.pdbx_seq_one_letter_code
_entity_poly.pdbx_strand_id
1 'polypeptide(L)'
;MDNFEEIDDICDLQHRIHEEFVKRDLGSNCPQVILLNCTRSESCDHTEATKDTVFIGNNLSESEQKQFQKKLEEIEKTYKNADTFYGFMIMKKNFSSEYIQGVARNTLKNFNFESKPAQLVAVLTLLNVYCKGAVLSVSLCEEFLQLQPYCASQKVEDEFGKFSTLLTRCTVEAKVVYEAIRSIHPRMAECCLQELTTTYNVSRAEILNTLLTNSTFYECTQGKDKLMQDVRNMLLKRHHSKEESLFSPVIKAIIKDTPGAEEMVLHNAAKRFDKDAIISQLLARYQYLKKKDFRQAKEWARKAKEISRESSHISDTAAQVIKHELKHAIASRKDDKDPMTPEKLRDHLKMALSARDAFRETQDIAKKERAQETRAPFNTAGYLGEISVAVIIIDILEKNNTRPAASWVQIGRGRKGQNRANADS
;
A
#
# COMPACT_ATOMS: atom_id res chain seq x y z
N MET A 1 -12.58 -2.31 6.52
CA MET A 1 -12.92 -2.95 5.24
C MET A 1 -12.46 -4.36 5.42
N ASP A 2 -13.29 -5.12 6.12
CA ASP A 2 -13.04 -6.50 6.53
C ASP A 2 -13.54 -7.39 5.39
N ASN A 3 -12.71 -8.34 4.97
CA ASN A 3 -12.99 -9.21 3.83
C ASN A 3 -13.88 -10.39 4.28
N PHE A 4 -15.19 -10.18 4.31
CA PHE A 4 -16.17 -11.27 4.39
C PHE A 4 -16.29 -12.04 3.05
N GLU A 5 -15.56 -11.62 2.01
CA GLU A 5 -15.63 -12.19 0.64
C GLU A 5 -15.02 -13.61 0.55
N GLU A 6 -14.03 -13.98 1.37
CA GLU A 6 -13.24 -15.22 1.17
C GLU A 6 -14.00 -16.55 1.41
N ILE A 7 -15.01 -16.58 2.29
CA ILE A 7 -15.80 -17.80 2.54
C ILE A 7 -16.91 -17.96 1.50
N ASP A 8 -17.53 -16.84 1.09
CA ASP A 8 -18.56 -16.83 0.05
C ASP A 8 -17.96 -17.25 -1.31
N ASP A 9 -16.71 -16.89 -1.60
CA ASP A 9 -16.01 -17.23 -2.85
C ASP A 9 -15.81 -18.74 -3.08
N ILE A 10 -15.56 -19.52 -2.02
CA ILE A 10 -15.33 -20.98 -2.13
C ILE A 10 -16.64 -21.72 -2.41
N CYS A 11 -17.72 -21.36 -1.70
CA CYS A 11 -19.04 -21.94 -1.94
C CYS A 11 -19.56 -21.58 -3.34
N ASP A 12 -19.33 -20.34 -3.79
CA ASP A 12 -19.66 -19.91 -5.14
C ASP A 12 -18.87 -20.67 -6.21
N LEU A 13 -17.57 -20.91 -5.99
CA LEU A 13 -16.75 -21.71 -6.91
C LEU A 13 -17.26 -23.15 -7.01
N GLN A 14 -17.55 -23.80 -5.89
CA GLN A 14 -18.11 -25.16 -5.86
C GLN A 14 -19.45 -25.22 -6.59
N HIS A 15 -20.33 -24.24 -6.36
CA HIS A 15 -21.62 -24.16 -7.02
C HIS A 15 -21.49 -23.98 -8.53
N ARG A 16 -20.61 -23.07 -8.99
CA ARG A 16 -20.36 -22.82 -10.42
C ARG A 16 -19.76 -24.04 -11.13
N ILE A 17 -18.85 -24.76 -10.46
CA ILE A 17 -18.33 -26.03 -10.98
C ILE A 17 -19.49 -27.01 -11.16
N HIS A 18 -20.31 -27.21 -10.12
CA HIS A 18 -21.45 -28.12 -10.18
C HIS A 18 -22.46 -27.76 -11.28
N GLU A 19 -22.79 -26.48 -11.44
CA GLU A 19 -23.67 -26.00 -12.51
C GLU A 19 -23.11 -26.31 -13.91
N GLU A 20 -21.82 -26.05 -14.15
CA GLU A 20 -21.20 -26.34 -15.46
C GLU A 20 -21.15 -27.83 -15.75
N PHE A 21 -20.98 -28.65 -14.72
CA PHE A 21 -21.05 -30.11 -14.83
C PHE A 21 -22.44 -30.59 -15.26
N VAL A 22 -23.50 -30.06 -14.65
CA VAL A 22 -24.89 -30.38 -14.99
C VAL A 22 -25.23 -29.88 -16.39
N LYS A 23 -24.81 -28.65 -16.76
CA LYS A 23 -25.07 -28.08 -18.09
C LYS A 23 -24.45 -28.89 -19.23
N ARG A 24 -23.27 -29.47 -19.01
CA ARG A 24 -22.51 -30.18 -20.06
C ARG A 24 -22.86 -31.67 -20.18
N ASP A 25 -23.81 -32.16 -19.38
CA ASP A 25 -24.28 -33.57 -19.39
C ASP A 25 -23.13 -34.58 -19.47
N LEU A 26 -22.10 -34.34 -18.64
CA LEU A 26 -20.86 -35.12 -18.67
C LEU A 26 -21.10 -36.49 -18.05
N GLY A 27 -21.46 -37.47 -18.88
CA GLY A 27 -21.52 -38.87 -18.49
C GLY A 27 -20.21 -39.36 -17.86
N SER A 28 -20.32 -40.24 -16.86
CA SER A 28 -19.25 -40.74 -15.97
C SER A 28 -18.05 -41.44 -16.66
N ASN A 29 -18.00 -41.51 -18.00
CA ASN A 29 -17.07 -42.35 -18.75
C ASN A 29 -16.00 -41.57 -19.54
N CYS A 30 -15.90 -40.25 -19.42
CA CYS A 30 -14.88 -39.46 -20.09
C CYS A 30 -13.94 -38.81 -19.07
N PRO A 31 -12.60 -38.86 -19.24
CA PRO A 31 -11.69 -38.15 -18.36
C PRO A 31 -11.96 -36.64 -18.43
N GLN A 32 -12.31 -36.05 -17.29
CA GLN A 32 -12.61 -34.63 -17.18
C GLN A 32 -11.34 -33.87 -16.79
N VAL A 33 -11.08 -32.77 -17.51
CA VAL A 33 -10.00 -31.84 -17.17
C VAL A 33 -10.63 -30.58 -16.62
N ILE A 34 -10.35 -30.27 -15.36
CA ILE A 34 -10.76 -29.03 -14.71
C ILE A 34 -9.57 -28.08 -14.74
N LEU A 35 -9.74 -26.92 -15.41
CA LEU A 35 -8.76 -25.85 -15.37
C LEU A 35 -9.20 -24.83 -14.31
N LEU A 36 -8.47 -24.76 -13.21
CA LEU A 36 -8.70 -23.78 -12.15
C LEU A 36 -7.76 -22.60 -12.32
N ASN A 37 -8.31 -21.39 -12.41
CA ASN A 37 -7.52 -20.15 -12.38
C ASN A 37 -7.46 -19.65 -10.93
N CYS A 38 -6.41 -20.04 -10.21
CA CYS A 38 -6.25 -19.73 -8.80
C CYS A 38 -5.43 -18.46 -8.58
N THR A 39 -5.83 -17.64 -7.62
CA THR A 39 -5.00 -16.57 -7.06
C THR A 39 -4.00 -17.18 -6.07
N ARG A 40 -2.71 -16.84 -6.20
CA ARG A 40 -1.65 -17.35 -5.31
C ARG A 40 -1.78 -16.72 -3.92
N SER A 41 -1.97 -17.53 -2.89
CA SER A 41 -1.94 -17.07 -1.49
C SER A 41 -0.57 -16.45 -1.15
N GLU A 42 -0.59 -15.35 -0.39
CA GLU A 42 0.61 -14.64 0.05
C GLU A 42 1.15 -15.16 1.39
N SER A 43 0.42 -16.04 2.07
CA SER A 43 0.87 -16.64 3.33
C SER A 43 1.78 -17.84 3.06
N CYS A 44 3.04 -17.73 3.49
CA CYS A 44 4.00 -18.85 3.54
C CYS A 44 3.81 -19.73 4.79
N ASP A 45 2.60 -19.74 5.36
CA ASP A 45 2.33 -20.58 6.52
C ASP A 45 2.26 -22.02 6.03
N HIS A 46 3.35 -22.75 6.32
CA HIS A 46 3.49 -24.18 6.10
C HIS A 46 2.42 -24.91 6.90
N THR A 47 1.25 -25.07 6.30
CA THR A 47 0.29 -26.08 6.73
C THR A 47 0.76 -27.40 6.16
N GLU A 48 0.97 -28.40 7.03
CA GLU A 48 1.32 -29.75 6.59
C GLU A 48 0.31 -30.22 5.55
N ALA A 49 0.79 -30.88 4.49
CA ALA A 49 -0.08 -31.42 3.45
C ALA A 49 -1.08 -32.40 4.08
N THR A 50 -2.36 -32.04 4.05
CA THR A 50 -3.43 -32.96 4.45
C THR A 50 -3.85 -33.83 3.27
N LYS A 51 -4.76 -34.78 3.48
CA LYS A 51 -5.35 -35.60 2.40
C LYS A 51 -5.96 -34.75 1.28
N ASP A 52 -6.43 -33.55 1.60
CA ASP A 52 -7.14 -32.66 0.68
C ASP A 52 -6.29 -31.42 0.29
N THR A 53 -5.01 -31.38 0.68
CA THR A 53 -4.13 -30.22 0.42
C THR A 53 -2.86 -30.64 -0.32
N VAL A 54 -2.70 -30.16 -1.55
CA VAL A 54 -1.47 -30.36 -2.34
C VAL A 54 -0.62 -29.10 -2.24
N PHE A 55 0.58 -29.23 -1.68
CA PHE A 55 1.54 -28.14 -1.62
C PHE A 55 2.39 -28.11 -2.91
N ILE A 56 2.25 -27.05 -3.70
CA ILE A 56 3.13 -26.80 -4.84
C ILE A 56 4.26 -25.87 -4.37
N GLY A 57 5.38 -26.48 -3.99
CA GLY A 57 6.58 -25.76 -3.55
C GLY A 57 7.45 -25.26 -4.72
N ASN A 58 8.32 -24.28 -4.43
CA ASN A 58 9.37 -23.87 -5.36
C ASN A 58 10.62 -24.78 -5.23
N ASN A 59 10.43 -26.10 -5.25
CA ASN A 59 11.50 -27.10 -5.14
C ASN A 59 11.30 -28.21 -6.17
N LEU A 60 12.36 -28.54 -6.88
CA LEU A 60 12.42 -29.65 -7.83
C LEU A 60 12.86 -30.93 -7.11
N SER A 61 12.17 -32.02 -7.40
CA SER A 61 12.61 -33.38 -7.07
C SER A 61 13.91 -33.75 -7.79
N GLU A 62 14.62 -34.76 -7.30
CA GLU A 62 15.84 -35.25 -7.95
C GLU A 62 15.59 -35.69 -9.41
N SER A 63 14.41 -36.25 -9.69
CA SER A 63 14.02 -36.65 -11.04
C SER A 63 13.88 -35.43 -11.96
N GLU A 64 13.18 -34.38 -11.51
CA GLU A 64 13.03 -33.13 -12.26
C GLU A 64 14.37 -32.45 -12.47
N GLN A 65 15.25 -32.41 -11.46
CA GLN A 65 16.60 -31.85 -11.61
C GLN A 65 17.42 -32.58 -12.69
N LYS A 66 17.34 -33.92 -12.75
CA LYS A 66 17.97 -34.72 -13.82
C LYS A 66 17.37 -34.39 -15.20
N GLN A 67 16.06 -34.18 -15.28
CA GLN A 67 15.40 -33.76 -16.54
C GLN A 67 15.85 -32.37 -16.98
N PHE A 68 15.93 -31.40 -16.06
CA PHE A 68 16.47 -30.06 -16.35
C PHE A 68 17.93 -30.11 -16.80
N GLN A 69 18.75 -31.00 -16.22
CA GLN A 69 20.13 -31.19 -16.67
C GLN A 69 20.22 -31.72 -18.10
N LYS A 70 19.45 -32.76 -18.44
CA LYS A 70 19.35 -33.27 -19.82
C LYS A 70 18.84 -32.19 -20.77
N LYS A 71 17.86 -31.39 -20.33
CA LYS A 71 17.32 -30.30 -21.17
C LYS A 71 18.36 -29.21 -21.43
N LEU A 72 19.24 -28.92 -20.47
CA LEU A 72 20.34 -27.98 -20.70
C LEU A 72 21.29 -28.51 -21.77
N GLU A 73 21.65 -29.80 -21.73
CA GLU A 73 22.53 -30.42 -22.75
C GLU A 73 21.92 -30.34 -24.15
N GLU A 74 20.59 -30.39 -24.27
CA GLU A 74 19.90 -30.13 -25.54
C GLU A 74 19.98 -28.66 -25.96
N ILE A 75 19.72 -27.74 -25.03
CA ILE A 75 19.74 -26.29 -25.31
C ILE A 75 21.15 -25.84 -25.74
N GLU A 76 22.20 -26.32 -25.07
CA GLU A 76 23.60 -25.99 -25.36
C GLU A 76 24.06 -26.46 -26.75
N LYS A 77 23.41 -27.48 -27.33
CA LYS A 77 23.67 -27.89 -28.72
C LYS A 77 23.19 -26.86 -29.74
N THR A 78 22.15 -26.09 -29.40
CA THR A 78 21.54 -25.10 -30.30
C THR A 78 21.98 -23.67 -30.00
N TYR A 79 22.10 -23.33 -28.71
CA TYR A 79 22.35 -21.97 -28.23
C TYR A 79 23.65 -21.88 -27.45
N LYS A 80 24.60 -21.08 -27.95
CA LYS A 80 25.93 -20.90 -27.33
C LYS A 80 25.89 -20.14 -25.99
N ASN A 81 24.81 -19.41 -25.72
CA ASN A 81 24.61 -18.54 -24.56
C ASN A 81 23.51 -19.05 -23.61
N ALA A 82 23.34 -20.37 -23.53
CA ALA A 82 22.31 -21.01 -22.70
C ALA A 82 22.40 -20.60 -21.20
N ASP A 83 23.57 -20.23 -20.73
CA ASP A 83 23.84 -19.71 -19.39
C ASP A 83 23.12 -18.39 -19.08
N THR A 84 22.81 -17.61 -20.12
CA THR A 84 22.04 -16.35 -20.02
C THR A 84 20.53 -16.56 -19.99
N PHE A 85 20.04 -17.79 -20.14
CA PHE A 85 18.62 -18.10 -20.05
C PHE A 85 18.20 -18.18 -18.59
N TYR A 86 18.26 -17.05 -17.89
CA TYR A 86 18.14 -17.00 -16.43
C TYR A 86 16.83 -17.58 -15.91
N GLY A 87 15.70 -17.42 -16.59
CA GLY A 87 14.46 -18.10 -16.20
C GLY A 87 14.63 -19.62 -16.11
N PHE A 88 15.24 -20.23 -17.12
CA PHE A 88 15.56 -21.66 -17.13
C PHE A 88 16.61 -22.02 -16.07
N MET A 89 17.67 -21.24 -15.96
CA MET A 89 18.76 -21.52 -15.03
C MET A 89 18.35 -21.38 -13.57
N ILE A 90 17.43 -20.46 -13.25
CA ILE A 90 16.83 -20.33 -11.91
C ILE A 90 16.09 -21.61 -11.55
N MET A 91 15.26 -22.14 -12.45
CA MET A 91 14.56 -23.40 -12.24
C MET A 91 15.56 -24.56 -12.09
N LYS A 92 16.51 -24.67 -13.03
CA LYS A 92 17.57 -25.71 -13.01
C LYS A 92 18.37 -25.71 -11.71
N LYS A 93 18.68 -24.53 -11.18
CA LYS A 93 19.40 -24.33 -9.90
C LYS A 93 18.47 -24.39 -8.69
N ASN A 94 17.30 -24.98 -8.85
CA ASN A 94 16.31 -25.19 -7.80
C ASN A 94 15.97 -23.91 -7.02
N PHE A 95 15.81 -22.79 -7.74
CA PHE A 95 15.51 -21.48 -7.17
C PHE A 95 16.51 -21.03 -6.07
N SER A 96 17.78 -21.45 -6.15
CA SER A 96 18.84 -21.05 -5.21
C SER A 96 18.93 -19.53 -5.09
N SER A 97 18.88 -19.04 -3.84
CA SER A 97 18.95 -17.61 -3.56
C SER A 97 20.31 -17.03 -3.93
N GLU A 98 21.38 -17.78 -3.64
CA GLU A 98 22.77 -17.42 -3.92
C GLU A 98 23.00 -17.28 -5.42
N TYR A 99 22.42 -18.19 -6.22
CA TYR A 99 22.49 -18.11 -7.67
C TYR A 99 21.79 -16.85 -8.20
N ILE A 100 20.55 -16.59 -7.78
CA ILE A 100 19.78 -15.42 -8.25
C ILE A 100 20.49 -14.11 -7.86
N GLN A 101 20.99 -14.01 -6.63
CA GLN A 101 21.77 -12.87 -6.15
C GLN A 101 23.05 -12.68 -6.96
N GLY A 102 23.78 -13.77 -7.23
CA GLY A 102 24.99 -13.75 -8.06
C GLY A 102 24.72 -13.26 -9.48
N VAL A 103 23.61 -13.71 -10.10
CA VAL A 103 23.18 -13.23 -11.42
C VAL A 103 22.85 -11.73 -11.37
N ALA A 104 22.03 -11.28 -10.41
CA ALA A 104 21.67 -9.87 -10.27
C ALA A 104 22.92 -9.00 -10.13
N ARG A 105 23.86 -9.36 -9.24
CA ARG A 105 25.12 -8.65 -9.01
C ARG A 105 25.99 -8.56 -10.26
N ASN A 106 26.15 -9.67 -10.98
CA ASN A 106 26.98 -9.72 -12.18
C ASN A 106 26.37 -8.91 -13.33
N THR A 107 25.07 -9.04 -13.57
CA THR A 107 24.38 -8.31 -14.64
C THR A 107 24.34 -6.82 -14.35
N LEU A 108 24.13 -6.42 -13.09
CA LEU A 108 24.12 -5.03 -12.66
C LEU A 108 25.51 -4.40 -12.51
N LYS A 109 26.62 -5.13 -12.69
CA LYS A 109 27.99 -4.57 -12.57
C LYS A 109 28.14 -3.22 -13.28
N ASN A 110 28.70 -2.17 -12.68
CA ASN A 110 28.82 -0.85 -13.32
C ASN A 110 27.45 -0.21 -13.70
N PHE A 111 26.37 -0.54 -12.99
CA PHE A 111 25.08 0.11 -13.17
C PHE A 111 25.21 1.63 -12.94
N ASN A 112 24.61 2.42 -13.83
CA ASN A 112 24.62 3.87 -13.75
C ASN A 112 23.19 4.40 -13.91
N PHE A 113 22.61 4.86 -12.80
CA PHE A 113 21.24 5.39 -12.74
C PHE A 113 21.03 6.68 -13.54
N GLU A 114 22.10 7.36 -13.98
CA GLU A 114 21.98 8.52 -14.88
C GLU A 114 21.61 8.12 -16.31
N SER A 115 21.84 6.86 -16.70
CA SER A 115 21.49 6.38 -18.04
C SER A 115 20.02 5.97 -18.12
N LYS A 116 19.33 6.36 -19.20
CA LYS A 116 17.92 6.03 -19.42
C LYS A 116 17.62 4.52 -19.40
N PRO A 117 18.41 3.64 -20.06
CA PRO A 117 18.16 2.20 -19.98
C PRO A 117 18.23 1.68 -18.54
N ALA A 118 19.17 2.17 -17.73
CA ALA A 118 19.30 1.79 -16.33
C ALA A 118 18.12 2.29 -15.48
N GLN A 119 17.66 3.53 -15.68
CA GLN A 119 16.44 4.03 -15.00
C GLN A 119 15.22 3.17 -15.30
N LEU A 120 15.05 2.79 -16.58
CA LEU A 120 13.94 1.95 -17.00
C LEU A 120 14.00 0.55 -16.38
N VAL A 121 15.19 -0.05 -16.28
CA VAL A 121 15.42 -1.32 -15.56
C VAL A 121 15.09 -1.18 -14.08
N ALA A 122 15.51 -0.09 -13.43
CA ALA A 122 15.22 0.16 -12.01
C ALA A 122 13.72 0.32 -11.76
N VAL A 123 13.02 1.06 -12.63
CA VAL A 123 11.57 1.25 -12.57
C VAL A 123 10.83 -0.07 -12.76
N LEU A 124 11.18 -0.86 -13.78
CA LEU A 124 10.61 -2.20 -14.01
C LEU A 124 10.81 -3.11 -12.81
N THR A 125 12.01 -3.06 -12.22
CA THR A 125 12.38 -3.84 -11.04
C THR A 125 11.52 -3.44 -9.84
N LEU A 126 11.40 -2.15 -9.54
CA LEU A 126 10.56 -1.63 -8.46
C LEU A 126 9.09 -2.05 -8.65
N LEU A 127 8.56 -1.86 -9.85
CA LEU A 127 7.20 -2.26 -10.20
C LEU A 127 6.97 -3.76 -10.00
N ASN A 128 7.88 -4.62 -10.46
CA ASN A 128 7.72 -6.06 -10.35
C ASN A 128 7.88 -6.59 -8.91
N VAL A 129 8.56 -5.84 -8.03
CA VAL A 129 8.63 -6.16 -6.58
C VAL A 129 7.31 -5.83 -5.87
N TYR A 130 6.72 -4.67 -6.14
CA TYR A 130 5.54 -4.19 -5.40
C TYR A 130 4.20 -4.45 -6.11
N CYS A 131 4.21 -4.80 -7.39
CA CYS A 131 3.04 -5.09 -8.21
C CYS A 131 3.28 -6.34 -9.05
N LYS A 132 2.67 -7.46 -8.63
CA LYS A 132 2.75 -8.72 -9.36
C LYS A 132 2.19 -8.56 -10.78
N GLY A 133 2.96 -9.00 -11.77
CA GLY A 133 2.57 -8.91 -13.18
C GLY A 133 2.63 -7.51 -13.77
N ALA A 134 3.28 -6.55 -13.11
CA ALA A 134 3.49 -5.23 -13.68
C ALA A 134 4.36 -5.29 -14.94
N VAL A 135 3.95 -4.53 -15.96
CA VAL A 135 4.54 -4.49 -17.30
C VAL A 135 4.68 -3.03 -17.73
N LEU A 136 5.65 -2.73 -18.59
CA LEU A 136 5.70 -1.47 -19.35
C LEU A 136 5.49 -1.79 -20.82
N SER A 137 4.65 -1.03 -21.53
CA SER A 137 4.48 -1.22 -22.98
C SER A 137 5.79 -0.94 -23.71
N VAL A 138 6.05 -1.67 -24.80
CA VAL A 138 7.24 -1.46 -25.63
C VAL A 138 7.28 -0.02 -26.15
N SER A 139 6.14 0.52 -26.59
CA SER A 139 6.05 1.91 -27.07
C SER A 139 6.40 2.95 -26.01
N LEU A 140 6.02 2.74 -24.75
CA LEU A 140 6.45 3.61 -23.66
C LEU A 140 7.97 3.54 -23.46
N CYS A 141 8.54 2.34 -23.52
CA CYS A 141 9.99 2.16 -23.40
C CYS A 141 10.73 2.85 -24.55
N GLU A 142 10.24 2.74 -25.79
CA GLU A 142 10.78 3.43 -26.98
C GLU A 142 10.76 4.95 -26.80
N GLU A 143 9.63 5.50 -26.35
CA GLU A 143 9.47 6.93 -26.11
C GLU A 143 10.42 7.44 -25.02
N PHE A 144 10.52 6.71 -23.90
CA PHE A 144 11.44 7.04 -22.81
C PHE A 144 12.91 7.02 -23.26
N LEU A 145 13.29 6.00 -24.04
CA LEU A 145 14.63 5.84 -24.60
C LEU A 145 14.90 6.79 -25.78
N GLN A 146 13.89 7.49 -26.30
CA GLN A 146 13.97 8.35 -27.50
C GLN A 146 14.41 7.57 -28.75
N LEU A 147 13.91 6.34 -28.90
CA LEU A 147 14.13 5.54 -30.10
C LEU A 147 13.38 6.12 -31.30
N GLN A 148 13.99 6.06 -32.48
CA GLN A 148 13.41 6.59 -33.70
C GLN A 148 12.45 5.54 -34.31
N PRO A 149 11.15 5.85 -34.50
CA PRO A 149 10.15 4.86 -34.92
C PRO A 149 10.40 4.26 -36.31
N TYR A 150 11.17 4.95 -37.16
CA TYR A 150 11.43 4.54 -38.54
C TYR A 150 12.65 3.64 -38.72
N CYS A 151 13.43 3.41 -37.65
CA CYS A 151 14.63 2.58 -37.71
C CYS A 151 14.29 1.15 -37.26
N ALA A 152 13.83 0.31 -38.18
CA ALA A 152 13.44 -1.08 -37.92
C ALA A 152 14.57 -1.96 -37.31
N SER A 153 15.81 -1.45 -37.26
CA SER A 153 16.95 -2.12 -36.64
C SER A 153 17.11 -1.84 -35.14
N GLN A 154 16.47 -0.82 -34.57
CA GLN A 154 16.60 -0.49 -33.15
C GLN A 154 15.46 -1.12 -32.34
N LYS A 155 15.76 -2.19 -31.62
CA LYS A 155 14.81 -2.77 -30.66
C LYS A 155 15.11 -2.25 -29.27
N VAL A 156 14.06 -2.10 -28.45
CA VAL A 156 14.19 -1.70 -27.04
C VAL A 156 15.16 -2.63 -26.28
N GLU A 157 15.17 -3.92 -26.61
CA GLU A 157 16.07 -4.92 -26.01
C GLU A 157 17.55 -4.60 -26.26
N ASP A 158 17.88 -4.03 -27.42
CA ASP A 158 19.25 -3.71 -27.79
C ASP A 158 19.79 -2.57 -26.90
N GLU A 159 18.94 -1.59 -26.57
CA GLU A 159 19.28 -0.47 -25.68
C GLU A 159 19.48 -0.89 -24.23
N PHE A 160 18.81 -1.96 -23.78
CA PHE A 160 19.08 -2.52 -22.45
C PHE A 160 20.45 -3.20 -22.36
N GLY A 161 21.09 -3.51 -23.51
CA GLY A 161 22.37 -4.18 -23.57
C GLY A 161 22.36 -5.46 -22.71
N LYS A 162 23.28 -5.56 -21.75
CA LYS A 162 23.34 -6.71 -20.83
C LYS A 162 22.12 -6.85 -19.92
N PHE A 163 21.39 -5.76 -19.62
CA PHE A 163 20.22 -5.82 -18.75
C PHE A 163 19.03 -6.53 -19.43
N SER A 164 19.06 -6.67 -20.77
CA SER A 164 18.04 -7.41 -21.53
C SER A 164 17.82 -8.83 -21.00
N THR A 165 18.87 -9.46 -20.46
CA THR A 165 18.82 -10.79 -19.85
C THR A 165 17.96 -10.86 -18.58
N LEU A 166 17.68 -9.72 -17.92
CA LEU A 166 16.80 -9.62 -16.76
C LEU A 166 15.33 -9.40 -17.15
N LEU A 167 15.07 -9.19 -18.43
CA LEU A 167 13.80 -8.74 -18.97
C LEU A 167 13.23 -9.76 -19.96
N THR A 168 11.93 -9.70 -20.17
CA THR A 168 11.23 -10.54 -21.13
C THR A 168 10.14 -9.73 -21.80
N ARG A 169 10.10 -9.82 -23.13
CA ARG A 169 9.00 -9.31 -23.94
C ARG A 169 7.81 -10.26 -23.84
N CYS A 170 6.62 -9.72 -23.72
CA CYS A 170 5.37 -10.47 -23.67
C CYS A 170 4.22 -9.69 -24.31
N THR A 171 3.26 -10.41 -24.86
CA THR A 171 2.01 -9.86 -25.37
C THR A 171 1.02 -9.68 -24.23
N VAL A 172 0.39 -8.51 -24.15
CA VAL A 172 -0.63 -8.18 -23.16
C VAL A 172 -1.98 -8.05 -23.84
N GLU A 173 -2.91 -8.90 -23.45
CA GLU A 173 -4.31 -8.85 -23.88
C GLU A 173 -5.10 -7.92 -22.93
N ALA A 174 -5.26 -6.66 -23.35
CA ALA A 174 -6.11 -5.69 -22.67
C ALA A 174 -7.28 -5.28 -23.59
N LYS A 175 -7.80 -4.05 -23.45
CA LYS A 175 -8.76 -3.48 -24.42
C LYS A 175 -8.21 -3.49 -25.85
N VAL A 176 -6.88 -3.40 -25.97
CA VAL A 176 -6.12 -3.54 -27.21
C VAL A 176 -4.94 -4.47 -26.89
N VAL A 177 -4.57 -5.32 -27.83
CA VAL A 177 -3.39 -6.17 -27.73
C VAL A 177 -2.14 -5.33 -28.00
N TYR A 178 -1.15 -5.40 -27.10
CA TYR A 178 0.12 -4.69 -27.28
C TYR A 178 1.29 -5.50 -26.72
N GLU A 179 2.49 -5.19 -27.19
CA GLU A 179 3.74 -5.78 -26.69
C GLU A 179 4.24 -5.00 -25.47
N ALA A 180 4.75 -5.73 -24.48
CA ALA A 180 5.22 -5.16 -23.23
C ALA A 180 6.47 -5.87 -22.72
N ILE A 181 7.16 -5.22 -21.78
CA ILE A 181 8.37 -5.70 -21.14
C ILE A 181 8.11 -5.86 -19.65
N ARG A 182 8.59 -6.97 -19.08
CA ARG A 182 8.58 -7.25 -17.63
C ARG A 182 9.86 -7.94 -17.19
N SER A 183 10.06 -8.04 -15.88
CA SER A 183 11.15 -8.87 -15.34
C SER A 183 10.90 -10.35 -15.62
N ILE A 184 11.98 -11.10 -15.85
CA ILE A 184 11.95 -12.55 -16.07
C ILE A 184 11.29 -13.31 -14.90
N HIS A 185 11.45 -12.82 -13.67
CA HIS A 185 11.03 -13.52 -12.47
C HIS A 185 10.93 -12.58 -11.26
N PRO A 186 9.90 -12.67 -10.40
CA PRO A 186 9.75 -11.80 -9.22
C PRO A 186 10.96 -11.79 -8.28
N ARG A 187 11.53 -12.96 -7.96
CA ARG A 187 12.74 -13.05 -7.13
C ARG A 187 13.98 -12.41 -7.77
N MET A 188 14.04 -12.37 -9.11
CA MET A 188 15.10 -11.63 -9.79
C MET A 188 14.92 -10.13 -9.57
N ALA A 189 13.69 -9.61 -9.73
CA ALA A 189 13.40 -8.22 -9.44
C ALA A 189 13.73 -7.84 -7.98
N GLU A 190 13.42 -8.70 -7.01
CA GLU A 190 13.80 -8.48 -5.59
C GLU A 190 15.31 -8.38 -5.41
N CYS A 191 16.07 -9.33 -5.96
CA CYS A 191 17.54 -9.33 -5.86
C CYS A 191 18.16 -8.12 -6.58
N CYS A 192 17.62 -7.75 -7.75
CA CYS A 192 18.04 -6.55 -8.46
C CYS A 192 17.75 -5.29 -7.63
N LEU A 193 16.56 -5.15 -7.04
CA LEU A 193 16.23 -3.98 -6.21
C LEU A 193 17.15 -3.88 -4.99
N GLN A 194 17.47 -5.02 -4.37
CA GLN A 194 18.41 -5.08 -3.25
C GLN A 194 19.80 -4.63 -3.69
N GLU A 195 20.34 -5.20 -4.78
CA GLU A 195 21.66 -4.85 -5.32
C GLU A 195 21.76 -3.37 -5.72
N LEU A 196 20.72 -2.81 -6.33
CA LEU A 196 20.61 -1.38 -6.65
C LEU A 196 20.74 -0.51 -5.38
N THR A 197 20.08 -0.93 -4.29
CA THR A 197 20.11 -0.20 -3.02
C THR A 197 21.47 -0.33 -2.34
N THR A 198 22.04 -1.55 -2.27
CA THR A 198 23.23 -1.83 -1.43
C THR A 198 24.55 -1.51 -2.11
N THR A 199 24.64 -1.70 -3.42
CA THR A 199 25.92 -1.56 -4.16
C THR A 199 25.98 -0.24 -4.91
N TYR A 200 24.86 0.21 -5.48
CA TYR A 200 24.80 1.40 -6.34
C TYR A 200 24.19 2.62 -5.63
N ASN A 201 23.79 2.48 -4.36
CA ASN A 201 23.17 3.54 -3.56
C ASN A 201 21.93 4.17 -4.22
N VAL A 202 21.22 3.42 -5.06
CA VAL A 202 19.97 3.87 -5.69
C VAL A 202 18.82 3.49 -4.77
N SER A 203 18.24 4.45 -4.08
CA SER A 203 17.17 4.23 -3.13
C SER A 203 15.83 3.94 -3.82
N ARG A 204 14.95 3.21 -3.14
CA ARG A 204 13.55 3.01 -3.58
C ARG A 204 12.82 4.33 -3.79
N ALA A 205 13.14 5.34 -2.97
CA ALA A 205 12.57 6.68 -3.07
C ALA A 205 12.97 7.36 -4.38
N GLU A 206 14.24 7.27 -4.79
CA GLU A 206 14.72 7.84 -6.05
C GLU A 206 14.05 7.18 -7.26
N ILE A 207 13.99 5.83 -7.28
CA ILE A 207 13.35 5.10 -8.38
C ILE A 207 11.86 5.46 -8.48
N LEU A 208 11.15 5.45 -7.35
CA LEU A 208 9.73 5.82 -7.32
C LEU A 208 9.52 7.29 -7.69
N ASN A 209 10.43 8.18 -7.27
CA ASN A 209 10.38 9.58 -7.64
C ASN A 209 10.54 9.78 -9.16
N THR A 210 11.47 9.08 -9.79
CA THR A 210 11.64 9.06 -11.26
C THR A 210 10.34 8.63 -11.94
N LEU A 211 9.73 7.55 -11.45
CA LEU A 211 8.46 7.04 -11.97
C LEU A 211 7.29 8.01 -11.76
N LEU A 212 7.26 8.78 -10.67
CA LEU A 212 6.16 9.72 -10.39
C LEU A 212 6.32 11.06 -11.11
N THR A 213 7.55 11.52 -11.34
CA THR A 213 7.83 12.87 -11.84
C THR A 213 8.05 12.95 -13.34
N ASN A 214 8.55 11.89 -13.97
CA ASN A 214 8.79 11.88 -15.41
C ASN A 214 7.48 11.66 -16.19
N SER A 215 7.09 12.63 -17.02
CA SER A 215 5.80 12.62 -17.74
C SER A 215 5.75 11.57 -18.85
N THR A 216 6.89 11.22 -19.44
CA THR A 216 7.00 10.28 -20.58
C THR A 216 6.43 8.90 -20.26
N PHE A 217 6.52 8.44 -19.01
CA PHE A 217 5.86 7.20 -18.56
C PHE A 217 4.34 7.20 -18.74
N TYR A 218 3.72 8.36 -18.95
CA TYR A 218 2.26 8.52 -18.96
C TYR A 218 1.77 9.32 -20.18
N GLU A 219 2.63 9.53 -21.18
CA GLU A 219 2.30 10.16 -22.45
C GLU A 219 1.79 9.12 -23.45
N CYS A 220 2.47 7.99 -23.56
CA CYS A 220 2.02 6.83 -24.35
C CYS A 220 0.61 6.38 -23.97
N THR A 221 -0.23 6.04 -24.96
CA THR A 221 -1.60 5.53 -24.69
C THR A 221 -1.60 4.05 -24.33
N GLN A 222 -0.70 3.25 -24.92
CA GLN A 222 -0.66 1.81 -24.68
C GLN A 222 -0.11 1.49 -23.29
N GLY A 223 -0.88 0.72 -22.52
CA GLY A 223 -0.49 0.29 -21.16
C GLY A 223 -0.54 1.38 -20.09
N LYS A 224 -0.89 2.63 -20.43
CA LYS A 224 -0.95 3.76 -19.48
C LYS A 224 -1.92 3.54 -18.32
N ASP A 225 -3.15 3.12 -18.61
CA ASP A 225 -4.15 2.88 -17.58
C ASP A 225 -3.68 1.80 -16.60
N LYS A 226 -3.05 0.75 -17.13
CA LYS A 226 -2.47 -0.34 -16.34
C LYS A 226 -1.30 0.17 -15.48
N LEU A 227 -0.38 0.95 -16.03
CA LEU A 227 0.73 1.53 -15.27
C LEU A 227 0.22 2.48 -14.17
N MET A 228 -0.74 3.35 -14.48
CA MET A 228 -1.39 4.23 -13.50
C MET A 228 -2.00 3.43 -12.36
N GLN A 229 -2.70 2.33 -12.69
CA GLN A 229 -3.30 1.44 -11.70
C GLN A 229 -2.23 0.74 -10.86
N ASP A 230 -1.15 0.25 -11.46
CA ASP A 230 -0.06 -0.42 -10.76
C ASP A 230 0.67 0.55 -9.81
N VAL A 231 1.01 1.75 -10.26
CA VAL A 231 1.64 2.78 -9.41
C VAL A 231 0.72 3.18 -8.26
N ARG A 232 -0.57 3.39 -8.55
CA ARG A 232 -1.57 3.68 -7.53
C ARG A 232 -1.68 2.55 -6.50
N ASN A 233 -1.73 1.30 -6.95
CA ASN A 233 -1.80 0.12 -6.07
C ASN A 233 -0.53 -0.03 -5.24
N MET A 234 0.65 0.19 -5.82
CA MET A 234 1.92 0.19 -5.10
C MET A 234 1.92 1.20 -3.95
N LEU A 235 1.36 2.40 -4.17
CA LEU A 235 1.26 3.45 -3.15
C LEU A 235 0.20 3.17 -2.07
N LEU A 236 -0.93 2.53 -2.42
CA LEU A 236 -2.10 2.41 -1.56
C LEU A 236 -2.33 1.03 -0.93
N LYS A 237 -2.01 -0.05 -1.64
CA LYS A 237 -2.32 -1.41 -1.21
C LYS A 237 -1.49 -1.77 0.01
N ARG A 238 -2.18 -2.21 1.06
CA ARG A 238 -1.59 -2.63 2.34
C ARG A 238 -1.69 -4.15 2.43
N HIS A 239 -0.65 -4.80 2.94
CA HIS A 239 -0.74 -6.22 3.27
C HIS A 239 -1.38 -6.37 4.65
N HIS A 240 -2.28 -7.35 4.80
CA HIS A 240 -2.85 -7.72 6.09
C HIS A 240 -1.82 -8.55 6.85
N SER A 241 -0.90 -7.89 7.54
CA SER A 241 -0.17 -8.51 8.66
C SER A 241 -1.02 -8.44 9.92
N LYS A 242 -0.73 -9.31 10.91
CA LYS A 242 -1.35 -9.26 12.26
C LYS A 242 -1.24 -7.88 12.93
N GLU A 243 -0.29 -7.05 12.49
CA GLU A 243 -0.23 -5.62 12.80
C GLU A 243 -0.90 -4.81 11.68
N GLU A 244 -1.88 -3.96 12.04
CA GLU A 244 -2.50 -3.02 11.11
C GLU A 244 -1.43 -2.13 10.44
N SER A 245 -1.14 -2.39 9.17
CA SER A 245 -0.19 -1.58 8.41
C SER A 245 -0.75 -0.16 8.19
N LEU A 246 -0.06 0.87 8.68
CA LEU A 246 -0.48 2.27 8.49
C LEU A 246 -0.32 2.77 7.05
N PHE A 247 0.70 2.25 6.34
CA PHE A 247 1.09 2.62 4.97
C PHE A 247 1.34 1.37 4.11
N SER A 248 1.44 1.53 2.79
CA SER A 248 1.80 0.46 1.86
C SER A 248 3.24 -0.02 2.08
N PRO A 249 3.60 -1.24 1.61
CA PRO A 249 4.95 -1.78 1.76
C PRO A 249 6.04 -0.90 1.17
N VAL A 250 5.80 -0.25 0.02
CA VAL A 250 6.80 0.62 -0.62
C VAL A 250 7.09 1.84 0.26
N ILE A 251 6.05 2.46 0.85
CA ILE A 251 6.20 3.62 1.73
C ILE A 251 6.88 3.20 3.04
N LYS A 252 6.54 2.04 3.60
CA LYS A 252 7.24 1.48 4.76
C LYS A 252 8.71 1.24 4.48
N ALA A 253 9.05 0.67 3.32
CA ALA A 253 10.43 0.45 2.90
C ALA A 253 11.18 1.77 2.76
N ILE A 254 10.58 2.78 2.13
CA ILE A 254 11.19 4.12 2.02
C ILE A 254 11.42 4.76 3.40
N ILE A 255 10.44 4.71 4.31
CA ILE A 255 10.60 5.23 5.68
C ILE A 255 11.77 4.56 6.40
N LYS A 256 12.02 3.27 6.13
CA LYS A 256 13.11 2.49 6.74
C LYS A 256 14.46 2.81 6.08
N ASP A 257 14.50 2.83 4.75
CA ASP A 257 15.74 2.90 3.98
C ASP A 257 16.25 4.34 3.86
N THR A 258 15.34 5.31 3.66
CA THR A 258 15.65 6.73 3.47
C THR A 258 14.65 7.62 4.23
N PRO A 259 14.75 7.68 5.58
CA PRO A 259 13.82 8.44 6.41
C PRO A 259 13.67 9.91 5.96
N GLY A 260 12.43 10.35 5.77
CA GLY A 260 12.08 11.69 5.30
C GLY A 260 11.81 11.76 3.80
N ALA A 261 12.38 10.87 2.99
CA ALA A 261 12.16 10.84 1.55
C ALA A 261 10.72 10.44 1.17
N GLU A 262 9.99 9.77 2.07
CA GLU A 262 8.59 9.42 1.84
C GLU A 262 7.70 10.64 1.67
N GLU A 263 8.04 11.79 2.28
CA GLU A 263 7.27 13.03 2.13
C GLU A 263 7.33 13.53 0.68
N MET A 264 8.53 13.61 0.11
CA MET A 264 8.75 13.99 -1.28
C MET A 264 7.97 13.06 -2.23
N VAL A 265 8.07 11.75 -2.02
CA VAL A 265 7.38 10.74 -2.83
C VAL A 265 5.86 10.93 -2.76
N LEU A 266 5.31 11.13 -1.56
CA LEU A 266 3.87 11.32 -1.37
C LEU A 266 3.37 12.62 -2.04
N HIS A 267 4.12 13.72 -1.92
CA HIS A 267 3.79 14.97 -2.61
C HIS A 267 3.83 14.82 -4.13
N ASN A 268 4.83 14.12 -4.67
CA ASN A 268 4.92 13.86 -6.10
C ASN A 268 3.81 12.90 -6.58
N ALA A 269 3.39 11.96 -5.74
CA ALA A 269 2.21 11.14 -5.99
C ALA A 269 0.94 11.98 -6.08
N ALA A 270 0.68 12.91 -5.14
CA ALA A 270 -0.48 13.77 -5.24
C ALA A 270 -0.45 14.77 -6.39
N LYS A 271 0.74 15.11 -6.89
CA LYS A 271 0.87 15.90 -8.13
C LYS A 271 0.52 15.05 -9.36
N ARG A 272 0.98 13.79 -9.40
CA ARG A 272 0.71 12.85 -10.50
C ARG A 272 -0.76 12.41 -10.55
N PHE A 273 -1.36 12.17 -9.38
CA PHE A 273 -2.72 11.71 -9.19
C PHE A 273 -3.57 12.84 -8.57
N ASP A 274 -3.57 14.01 -9.20
CA ASP A 274 -4.18 15.24 -8.69
C ASP A 274 -5.70 15.13 -8.47
N LYS A 275 -6.36 14.27 -9.25
CA LYS A 275 -7.79 13.94 -9.16
C LYS A 275 -8.09 12.70 -8.31
N ASP A 276 -7.12 12.13 -7.62
CA ASP A 276 -7.34 10.96 -6.77
C ASP A 276 -7.54 11.37 -5.31
N ALA A 277 -8.78 11.25 -4.83
CA ALA A 277 -9.15 11.58 -3.46
C ALA A 277 -8.40 10.69 -2.43
N ILE A 278 -8.12 9.43 -2.77
CA ILE A 278 -7.48 8.47 -1.86
C ILE A 278 -5.99 8.78 -1.71
N ILE A 279 -5.32 9.25 -2.77
CA ILE A 279 -3.94 9.75 -2.68
C ILE A 279 -3.87 11.02 -1.83
N SER A 280 -4.84 11.93 -1.96
CA SER A 280 -4.94 13.12 -1.09
C SER A 280 -5.19 12.72 0.38
N GLN A 281 -6.06 11.73 0.61
CA GLN A 281 -6.27 11.12 1.93
C GLN A 281 -4.99 10.49 2.49
N LEU A 282 -4.18 9.81 1.67
CA LEU A 282 -2.90 9.22 2.08
C LEU A 282 -1.94 10.28 2.63
N LEU A 283 -1.85 11.45 1.98
CA LEU A 283 -1.07 12.60 2.47
C LEU A 283 -1.62 13.14 3.79
N ALA A 284 -2.94 13.33 3.90
CA ALA A 284 -3.55 13.76 5.16
C ALA A 284 -3.16 12.81 6.31
N ARG A 285 -3.28 11.49 6.07
CA ARG A 285 -2.87 10.42 6.99
C ARG A 285 -1.39 10.51 7.36
N TYR A 286 -0.52 10.68 6.38
CA TYR A 286 0.91 10.87 6.63
C TYR A 286 1.17 12.08 7.55
N GLN A 287 0.52 13.21 7.27
CA GLN A 287 0.72 14.44 8.02
C GLN A 287 0.26 14.32 9.49
N TYR A 288 -0.92 13.76 9.78
CA TYR A 288 -1.39 13.65 11.18
C TYR A 288 -0.83 12.42 11.94
N LEU A 289 -0.47 11.33 11.25
CA LEU A 289 0.10 10.14 11.91
C LEU A 289 1.60 10.28 12.15
N LYS A 290 2.36 10.75 11.16
CA LYS A 290 3.83 10.76 11.19
C LYS A 290 4.41 12.13 11.53
N LYS A 291 4.07 13.18 10.76
CA LYS A 291 4.67 14.52 10.91
C LYS A 291 4.11 15.32 12.08
N LYS A 292 2.85 15.06 12.46
CA LYS A 292 2.07 15.88 13.41
C LYS A 292 1.85 17.33 12.92
N ASP A 293 1.90 17.56 11.60
CA ASP A 293 1.49 18.83 10.99
C ASP A 293 -0.02 18.80 10.71
N PHE A 294 -0.82 19.18 11.70
CA PHE A 294 -2.27 19.18 11.59
C PHE A 294 -2.81 20.23 10.61
N ARG A 295 -2.05 21.30 10.34
CA ARG A 295 -2.43 22.30 9.34
C ARG A 295 -2.40 21.71 7.94
N GLN A 296 -1.29 21.06 7.57
CA GLN A 296 -1.20 20.36 6.30
C GLN A 296 -2.15 19.16 6.23
N ALA A 297 -2.33 18.42 7.32
CA ALA A 297 -3.27 17.31 7.36
C ALA A 297 -4.71 17.74 7.03
N LYS A 298 -5.17 18.87 7.59
CA LYS A 298 -6.49 19.45 7.29
C LYS A 298 -6.61 19.88 5.83
N GLU A 299 -5.57 20.50 5.28
CA GLU A 299 -5.57 20.96 3.89
C GLU A 299 -5.67 19.79 2.89
N TRP A 300 -4.91 18.71 3.11
CA TRP A 300 -5.01 17.50 2.30
C TRP A 300 -6.35 16.76 2.48
N ALA A 301 -6.90 16.73 3.70
CA ALA A 301 -8.22 16.15 3.95
C ALA A 301 -9.34 16.96 3.25
N ARG A 302 -9.23 18.29 3.25
CA ARG A 302 -10.14 19.19 2.52
C ARG A 302 -10.07 18.93 1.02
N LYS A 303 -8.85 18.86 0.45
CA LYS A 303 -8.66 18.53 -0.97
C LYS A 303 -9.27 17.18 -1.33
N ALA A 304 -9.06 16.15 -0.50
CA ALA A 304 -9.67 14.83 -0.70
C ALA A 304 -11.21 14.91 -0.72
N LYS A 305 -11.80 15.64 0.25
CA LYS A 305 -13.26 15.85 0.35
C LYS A 305 -13.80 16.64 -0.84
N GLU A 306 -13.05 17.59 -1.40
CA GLU A 306 -13.45 18.34 -2.58
C GLU A 306 -13.53 17.48 -3.84
N ILE A 307 -12.61 16.53 -3.99
CA ILE A 307 -12.58 15.56 -5.09
C ILE A 307 -13.74 14.56 -4.97
N SER A 308 -14.05 14.10 -3.75
CA SER A 308 -15.04 13.04 -3.51
C SER A 308 -15.93 13.34 -2.30
N ARG A 309 -16.87 14.28 -2.47
CA ARG A 309 -17.73 14.82 -1.40
C ARG A 309 -18.69 13.79 -0.80
N GLU A 310 -19.11 12.82 -1.60
CA GLU A 310 -20.11 11.84 -1.23
C GLU A 310 -19.51 10.59 -0.59
N SER A 311 -18.18 10.53 -0.45
CA SER A 311 -17.52 9.37 0.16
C SER A 311 -17.42 9.51 1.68
N SER A 312 -18.06 8.59 2.40
CA SER A 312 -17.96 8.53 3.86
C SER A 312 -16.53 8.20 4.32
N HIS A 313 -15.77 7.39 3.57
CA HIS A 313 -14.37 7.09 3.88
C HIS A 313 -13.45 8.30 3.75
N ILE A 314 -13.73 9.19 2.78
CA ILE A 314 -13.01 10.46 2.64
C ILE A 314 -13.40 11.42 3.75
N SER A 315 -14.70 11.52 4.06
CA SER A 315 -15.19 12.34 5.17
C SER A 315 -14.59 11.92 6.51
N ASP A 316 -14.49 10.61 6.77
CA ASP A 316 -13.88 10.07 7.98
C ASP A 316 -12.46 10.63 8.18
N THR A 317 -11.67 10.74 7.12
CA THR A 317 -10.30 11.26 7.19
C THR A 317 -10.22 12.65 7.81
N ALA A 318 -11.13 13.55 7.44
CA ALA A 318 -11.19 14.90 8.02
C ALA A 318 -11.51 14.84 9.52
N ALA A 319 -12.46 13.98 9.93
CA ALA A 319 -12.78 13.76 11.33
C ALA A 319 -11.61 13.13 12.12
N GLN A 320 -10.88 12.18 11.51
CA GLN A 320 -9.68 11.58 12.09
C GLN A 320 -8.59 12.65 12.33
N VAL A 321 -8.39 13.60 11.41
CA VAL A 321 -7.40 14.68 11.60
C VAL A 321 -7.70 15.47 12.87
N ILE A 322 -8.95 15.90 13.05
CA ILE A 322 -9.38 16.67 14.24
C ILE A 322 -9.21 15.83 15.51
N LYS A 323 -9.61 14.55 15.48
CA LYS A 323 -9.43 13.63 16.61
C LYS A 323 -7.96 13.47 16.99
N HIS A 324 -7.08 13.30 16.01
CA HIS A 324 -5.64 13.14 16.27
C HIS A 324 -4.97 14.43 16.74
N GLU A 325 -5.43 15.58 16.28
CA GLU A 325 -5.00 16.90 16.78
C GLU A 325 -5.38 17.07 18.25
N LEU A 326 -6.64 16.73 18.61
CA LEU A 326 -7.08 16.72 20.00
C LEU A 326 -6.22 15.79 20.87
N LYS A 327 -5.99 14.55 20.43
CA LYS A 327 -5.13 13.60 21.16
C LYS A 327 -3.71 14.15 21.33
N HIS A 328 -3.16 14.78 20.31
CA HIS A 328 -1.84 15.37 20.37
C HIS A 328 -1.78 16.55 21.34
N ALA A 329 -2.75 17.48 21.29
CA ALA A 329 -2.84 18.61 22.21
C ALA A 329 -2.95 18.16 23.69
N ILE A 330 -3.65 17.04 23.92
CA ILE A 330 -3.76 16.40 25.24
C ILE A 330 -2.43 15.80 25.70
N ALA A 331 -1.72 15.12 24.81
CA ALA A 331 -0.48 14.38 25.11
C ALA A 331 0.76 15.27 25.16
N SER A 332 0.78 16.40 24.46
CA SER A 332 1.86 17.39 24.53
C SER A 332 1.98 18.08 25.90
N ARG A 333 1.03 17.82 26.80
CA ARG A 333 1.07 18.19 28.22
C ARG A 333 2.00 17.21 28.97
N LYS A 334 3.31 17.37 28.81
CA LYS A 334 4.31 16.66 29.64
C LYS A 334 4.54 17.43 30.94
N ASP A 335 4.20 16.79 32.06
CA ASP A 335 4.55 17.06 33.46
C ASP A 335 4.05 18.36 34.12
N ASP A 336 4.09 18.37 35.47
CA ASP A 336 3.53 19.32 36.46
C ASP A 336 3.71 20.84 36.22
N LYS A 337 4.43 21.24 35.17
CA LYS A 337 4.73 22.63 34.83
C LYS A 337 3.64 23.35 34.03
N ASP A 338 2.68 22.62 33.46
CA ASP A 338 1.56 23.22 32.73
C ASP A 338 0.19 22.64 33.17
N PRO A 339 -0.34 23.07 34.33
CA PRO A 339 -1.61 22.58 34.83
C PRO A 339 -2.76 22.96 33.90
N MET A 340 -3.76 22.09 33.81
CA MET A 340 -4.96 22.35 33.04
C MET A 340 -5.69 23.58 33.59
N THR A 341 -5.81 24.64 32.79
CA THR A 341 -6.62 25.81 33.11
C THR A 341 -8.05 25.64 32.56
N PRO A 342 -9.04 26.37 33.10
CA PRO A 342 -10.39 26.39 32.55
C PRO A 342 -10.46 26.76 31.06
N GLU A 343 -9.60 27.66 30.59
CA GLU A 343 -9.50 28.08 29.19
C GLU A 343 -9.01 26.92 28.32
N LYS A 344 -7.93 26.26 28.74
CA LYS A 344 -7.41 25.08 28.03
C LYS A 344 -8.43 23.96 28.00
N LEU A 345 -9.12 23.69 29.12
CA LEU A 345 -10.21 22.72 29.16
C LEU A 345 -11.31 23.07 28.15
N ARG A 346 -11.71 24.33 28.10
CA ARG A 346 -12.69 24.82 27.13
C ARG A 346 -12.22 24.58 25.69
N ASP A 347 -10.95 24.82 25.38
CA ASP A 347 -10.41 24.63 24.03
C ASP A 347 -10.35 23.14 23.63
N HIS A 348 -9.97 22.25 24.54
CA HIS A 348 -10.04 20.80 24.30
C HIS A 348 -11.47 20.32 24.09
N LEU A 349 -12.42 20.81 24.90
CA LEU A 349 -13.85 20.47 24.74
C LEU A 349 -14.40 20.99 23.40
N LYS A 350 -14.01 22.20 22.97
CA LYS A 350 -14.35 22.72 21.63
C LYS A 350 -13.81 21.82 20.52
N MET A 351 -12.54 21.43 20.59
CA MET A 351 -11.94 20.50 19.61
C MET A 351 -12.66 19.14 19.60
N ALA A 352 -13.04 18.63 20.77
CA ALA A 352 -13.79 17.38 20.88
C ALA A 352 -15.20 17.48 20.28
N LEU A 353 -15.90 18.59 20.50
CA LEU A 353 -17.19 18.86 19.86
C LEU A 353 -17.05 18.92 18.34
N SER A 354 -16.04 19.61 17.82
CA SER A 354 -15.76 19.64 16.37
C SER A 354 -15.45 18.26 15.80
N ALA A 355 -14.69 17.42 16.52
CA ALA A 355 -14.40 16.05 16.11
C ALA A 355 -15.68 15.19 16.08
N ARG A 356 -16.53 15.27 17.11
CA ARG A 356 -17.82 14.59 17.17
C ARG A 356 -18.72 14.99 16.00
N ASP A 357 -18.83 16.29 15.73
CA ASP A 357 -19.71 16.79 14.68
C ASP A 357 -19.21 16.35 13.28
N ALA A 358 -17.89 16.31 13.06
CA ALA A 358 -17.30 15.75 11.84
C ALA A 358 -17.54 14.24 11.68
N PHE A 359 -17.53 13.47 12.78
CA PHE A 359 -17.88 12.05 12.75
C PHE A 359 -19.37 11.83 12.47
N ARG A 360 -20.27 12.68 13.00
CA ARG A 360 -21.70 12.63 12.68
C ARG A 360 -21.97 12.95 11.21
N GLU A 361 -21.30 13.96 10.66
CA GLU A 361 -21.36 14.24 9.22
C GLU A 361 -20.97 13.00 8.40
N THR A 362 -19.90 12.31 8.82
CA THR A 362 -19.45 11.06 8.19
C THR A 362 -20.51 9.95 8.26
N GLN A 363 -21.20 9.80 9.40
CA GLN A 363 -22.30 8.86 9.55
C GLN A 363 -23.48 9.20 8.63
N ASP A 364 -23.81 10.48 8.48
CA ASP A 364 -24.91 10.91 7.61
C ASP A 364 -24.60 10.70 6.13
N ILE A 365 -23.34 10.88 5.72
CA ILE A 365 -22.87 10.50 4.38
C ILE A 365 -22.98 8.99 4.19
N ALA A 366 -22.52 8.17 5.15
CA ALA A 366 -22.61 6.71 5.05
C ALA A 366 -24.06 6.20 4.94
N LYS A 367 -25.01 6.84 5.63
CA LYS A 367 -26.44 6.53 5.49
C LYS A 367 -26.96 6.85 4.09
N LYS A 368 -26.52 7.96 3.49
CA LYS A 368 -26.89 8.35 2.12
C LYS A 368 -26.30 7.38 1.08
N GLU A 369 -25.02 7.03 1.21
CA GLU A 369 -24.35 6.03 0.35
C GLU A 369 -25.14 4.70 0.35
N ARG A 370 -25.49 4.19 1.54
CA ARG A 370 -26.26 2.95 1.68
C ARG A 370 -27.68 3.03 1.09
N ALA A 371 -28.30 4.21 1.16
CA ALA A 371 -29.62 4.42 0.57
C ALA A 371 -29.56 4.43 -0.97
N GLN A 372 -28.44 4.86 -1.55
CA GLN A 372 -28.22 4.87 -2.99
C GLN A 372 -27.72 3.51 -3.52
N GLU A 373 -26.91 2.80 -2.75
CA GLU A 373 -26.28 1.54 -3.15
C GLU A 373 -26.45 0.48 -2.04
N THR A 374 -27.53 -0.28 -2.11
CA THR A 374 -27.94 -1.22 -1.05
C THR A 374 -26.98 -2.40 -0.85
N ARG A 375 -26.08 -2.65 -1.80
CA ARG A 375 -25.08 -3.73 -1.77
C ARG A 375 -23.72 -3.30 -1.23
N ALA A 376 -23.44 -2.00 -1.07
CA ALA A 376 -22.16 -1.54 -0.56
C ALA A 376 -22.05 -1.79 0.96
N PRO A 377 -20.87 -2.22 1.47
CA PRO A 377 -20.64 -2.36 2.90
C PRO A 377 -20.87 -1.03 3.62
N PHE A 378 -21.66 -1.06 4.69
CA PHE A 378 -21.94 0.15 5.46
C PHE A 378 -20.72 0.59 6.27
N ASN A 379 -20.22 1.80 6.01
CA ASN A 379 -19.08 2.34 6.73
C ASN A 379 -19.45 2.74 8.18
N THR A 380 -18.98 1.95 9.15
CA THR A 380 -19.21 2.18 10.58
C THR A 380 -18.15 3.05 11.26
N ALA A 381 -17.10 3.48 10.53
CA ALA A 381 -15.97 4.23 11.10
C ALA A 381 -16.40 5.53 11.79
N GLY A 382 -17.43 6.21 11.26
CA GLY A 382 -18.00 7.41 11.87
C GLY A 382 -18.57 7.17 13.28
N TYR A 383 -19.22 6.03 13.52
CA TYR A 383 -19.75 5.69 14.84
C TYR A 383 -18.62 5.36 15.83
N LEU A 384 -17.65 4.55 15.39
CA LEU A 384 -16.47 4.21 16.20
C LEU A 384 -15.65 5.46 16.54
N GLY A 385 -15.56 6.41 15.60
CA GLY A 385 -14.92 7.70 15.78
C GLY A 385 -15.60 8.57 16.83
N GLU A 386 -16.94 8.68 16.78
CA GLU A 386 -17.72 9.41 17.79
C GLU A 386 -17.55 8.81 19.19
N ILE A 387 -17.65 7.48 19.32
CA ILE A 387 -17.43 6.77 20.59
C ILE A 387 -16.01 7.04 21.11
N SER A 388 -15.01 6.98 20.24
CA SER A 388 -13.62 7.28 20.61
C SER A 388 -13.46 8.71 21.13
N VAL A 389 -14.17 9.69 20.57
CA VAL A 389 -14.16 11.07 21.05
C VAL A 389 -14.85 11.18 22.42
N ALA A 390 -15.95 10.48 22.64
CA ALA A 390 -16.62 10.45 23.94
C ALA A 390 -15.70 9.90 25.05
N VAL A 391 -14.96 8.83 24.77
CA VAL A 391 -13.94 8.29 25.69
C VAL A 391 -12.86 9.34 26.01
N ILE A 392 -12.35 10.05 24.99
CA ILE A 392 -11.38 11.14 25.21
C ILE A 392 -11.95 12.24 26.12
N ILE A 393 -13.22 12.59 25.96
CA ILE A 393 -13.87 13.60 26.82
C ILE A 393 -13.94 13.12 28.27
N ILE A 394 -14.34 11.87 28.50
CA ILE A 394 -14.39 11.27 29.85
C ILE A 394 -12.99 11.31 30.49
N ASP A 395 -11.96 10.87 29.77
CA ASP A 395 -10.58 10.89 30.24
C ASP A 395 -10.10 12.30 30.63
N ILE A 396 -10.48 13.32 29.84
CA ILE A 396 -10.16 14.71 30.16
C ILE A 396 -10.87 15.13 31.45
N LEU A 397 -12.15 14.81 31.62
CA LEU A 397 -12.93 15.23 32.78
C LEU A 397 -12.44 14.55 34.06
N GLU A 398 -12.19 13.24 34.05
CA GLU A 398 -11.71 12.48 35.21
C GLU A 398 -10.36 13.00 35.73
N LYS A 399 -9.42 13.27 34.83
CA LYS A 399 -8.09 13.82 35.18
C LYS A 399 -8.16 15.24 35.77
N ASN A 400 -9.24 15.97 35.51
CA ASN A 400 -9.42 17.34 36.00
C ASN A 400 -10.37 17.44 37.20
N ASN A 401 -11.17 16.40 37.49
CA ASN A 401 -12.07 16.34 38.65
C ASN A 401 -11.36 15.90 39.94
N THR A 402 -10.11 15.44 39.86
CA THR A 402 -9.33 14.86 40.98
C THR A 402 -8.40 15.83 41.71
N ARG A 403 -8.42 17.13 41.39
CA ARG A 403 -7.80 18.16 42.26
C ARG A 403 -8.85 18.68 43.24
N PRO A 404 -8.79 18.35 44.54
CA PRO A 404 -9.90 18.59 45.46
C PRO A 404 -10.17 20.08 45.63
N ALA A 405 -11.47 20.37 45.73
CA ALA A 405 -12.11 21.63 46.06
C ALA A 405 -11.69 22.20 47.44
N ALA A 406 -10.41 22.51 47.63
CA ALA A 406 -9.90 23.07 48.88
C ALA A 406 -10.07 24.60 48.99
N SER A 407 -10.49 25.30 47.93
CA SER A 407 -10.59 26.78 47.97
C SER A 407 -11.99 27.36 48.16
N TRP A 408 -13.05 26.54 48.22
CA TRP A 408 -14.43 27.07 48.32
C TRP A 408 -15.05 27.05 49.74
N VAL A 409 -14.32 26.61 50.77
CA VAL A 409 -14.84 26.52 52.16
C VAL A 409 -14.47 27.73 53.05
N GLN A 410 -13.68 28.71 52.58
CA GLN A 410 -13.35 29.89 53.40
C GLN A 410 -14.17 31.16 53.13
N ILE A 411 -15.12 31.15 52.19
CA ILE A 411 -16.08 32.26 52.00
C ILE A 411 -17.45 31.82 52.55
N GLY A 412 -17.49 31.54 53.85
CA GLY A 412 -18.72 31.06 54.51
C GLY A 412 -18.74 31.15 56.03
N ARG A 413 -17.67 31.66 56.67
CA ARG A 413 -17.65 31.98 58.11
C ARG A 413 -17.38 33.47 58.31
N GLY A 414 -18.37 34.27 57.93
CA GLY A 414 -18.43 35.69 58.26
C GLY A 414 -19.90 36.10 58.37
N ARG A 415 -20.34 36.38 59.61
CA ARG A 415 -21.64 36.95 60.04
C ARG A 415 -22.70 35.96 60.55
N LYS A 416 -22.67 35.76 61.87
CA LYS A 416 -23.80 35.67 62.83
C LYS A 416 -23.13 35.52 64.21
N GLY A 417 -23.28 36.38 65.21
CA GLY A 417 -24.05 37.59 65.39
C GLY A 417 -23.50 38.35 66.61
N GLN A 418 -23.86 39.62 66.70
CA GLN A 418 -23.51 40.52 67.78
C GLN A 418 -24.82 40.86 68.49
N ASN A 419 -25.04 40.37 69.73
CA ASN A 419 -25.41 41.20 70.89
C ASN A 419 -25.99 40.43 72.09
N ARG A 420 -25.50 40.87 73.27
CA ARG A 420 -26.07 40.88 74.64
C ARG A 420 -26.07 39.54 75.38
N ALA A 421 -25.50 39.43 76.58
CA ALA A 421 -25.89 40.16 77.79
C ALA A 421 -24.79 40.11 78.88
N ASN A 422 -24.76 41.17 79.70
CA ASN A 422 -24.10 41.25 81.01
C ASN A 422 -24.71 40.24 82.00
N ALA A 423 -23.91 39.72 82.94
CA ALA A 423 -24.18 39.71 84.38
C ALA A 423 -23.04 39.00 85.16
N ASP A 424 -22.38 39.78 86.01
CA ASP A 424 -21.90 39.49 87.38
C ASP A 424 -21.31 38.11 87.73
N SER A 425 -20.02 38.10 88.08
CA SER A 425 -19.46 37.82 89.44
C SER A 425 -17.94 37.88 89.40
#